data_AF-A0A352DLL9-F1
#
_entry.id   AF-A0A352DLL9-F1
#
_cell.length_a   1.000
_cell.length_b   1.000
_cell.length_c   1.000
_cell.angle_alpha   90.00
_cell.angle_beta   90.00
_cell.angle_gamma   90.00
#
_symmetry.space_group_name_H-M   'P 1'
#
loop_
_entity.id
_entity.type
_entity.pdbx_description
1 polymer ?
#
loop_
_entity_poly.entity_id
_entity_poly.type
_entity_poly.pdbx_seq_one_letter_code
_entity_poly.pdbx_strand_id
1 'polypeptide(L)'
;MKKNKRKLKGMTLVEMIISLAIFAIMGAVLVMVGMHVDNTTRATTTLKGNIALESPYAANREKTYNDAAGVPATLPKTDEDVIVDCAGISGDYIQYVTNASGQYVTEAGGHLKSTQIHYNNPTCTMVADKYQTKDIADNLLPSRDHGDLNFQFLEIQEVTVPASAGPTAATT
;
A
#
# COMPACT_ATOMS: atom_id res chain seq x y z
N MET A 1 75.24 10.58 -39.68
CA MET A 1 73.87 10.44 -39.12
C MET A 1 73.36 11.81 -38.68
N LYS A 2 72.39 12.39 -39.38
CA LYS A 2 71.79 13.70 -39.01
C LYS A 2 70.82 13.48 -37.85
N LYS A 3 71.14 14.02 -36.66
CA LYS A 3 70.25 13.97 -35.49
C LYS A 3 69.21 15.10 -35.63
N ASN A 4 67.96 14.74 -35.92
CA ASN A 4 66.84 15.68 -35.96
C ASN A 4 66.55 16.19 -34.54
N LYS A 5 67.02 17.40 -34.22
CA LYS A 5 66.62 18.10 -33.00
C LYS A 5 65.16 18.54 -33.17
N ARG A 6 64.21 17.73 -32.71
CA ARG A 6 62.80 18.15 -32.56
C ARG A 6 62.78 19.35 -31.60
N LYS A 7 62.51 20.55 -32.14
CA LYS A 7 62.19 21.71 -31.30
C LYS A 7 60.92 21.36 -30.52
N LEU A 8 61.04 21.18 -29.21
CA LEU A 8 59.88 21.24 -28.33
C LEU A 8 59.29 22.64 -28.52
N LYS A 9 58.13 22.72 -29.19
CA LYS A 9 57.33 23.94 -29.16
C LYS A 9 56.96 24.13 -27.69
N GLY A 10 57.43 25.21 -27.09
CA GLY A 10 57.10 25.56 -25.71
C GLY A 10 55.58 25.54 -25.55
N MET A 11 55.12 24.90 -24.48
CA MET A 11 53.71 24.79 -24.13
C MET A 11 53.12 26.20 -24.12
N THR A 12 52.21 26.46 -25.05
CA THR A 12 51.65 27.80 -25.17
C THR A 12 50.73 28.07 -23.98
N LEU A 13 50.68 29.32 -23.53
CA LEU A 13 49.82 29.73 -22.41
C LEU A 13 48.35 29.35 -22.66
N VAL A 14 47.92 29.37 -23.93
CA VAL A 14 46.58 28.94 -24.36
C VAL A 14 46.37 27.45 -24.08
N GLU A 15 47.32 26.58 -24.42
CA GLU A 15 47.21 25.12 -24.18
C GLU A 15 47.15 24.80 -22.67
N MET A 16 47.83 25.59 -21.84
CA MET A 16 47.77 25.43 -20.38
C MET A 16 46.38 25.80 -19.81
N ILE A 17 45.78 26.90 -20.29
CA ILE A 17 44.44 27.32 -19.87
C ILE A 17 43.39 26.31 -20.31
N ILE A 18 43.47 25.82 -21.55
CA ILE A 18 42.54 24.79 -22.07
C ILE A 18 42.65 23.51 -21.24
N SER A 19 43.87 23.08 -20.90
CA SER A 19 44.09 21.89 -20.07
C SER A 19 43.49 22.03 -18.67
N LEU A 20 43.63 23.21 -18.05
CA LEU A 20 43.01 23.52 -16.75
C LEU A 20 41.48 23.53 -16.80
N ALA A 21 40.90 24.07 -17.87
CA ALA A 21 39.44 24.07 -18.05
C ALA A 21 38.88 22.65 -18.15
N ILE A 22 39.51 21.78 -18.95
CA ILE A 22 39.09 20.37 -19.09
C ILE A 22 39.24 19.63 -17.77
N PHE A 23 40.34 19.85 -17.05
CA PHE A 23 40.58 19.24 -15.74
C PHE A 23 39.52 19.68 -14.71
N ALA A 24 39.14 20.96 -14.70
CA ALA A 24 38.10 21.46 -13.81
C ALA A 24 36.73 20.84 -14.11
N ILE A 25 36.35 20.72 -15.40
CA ILE A 25 35.08 20.10 -15.79
C ILE A 25 35.05 18.61 -15.41
N MET A 26 36.13 17.87 -15.71
CA MET A 26 36.25 16.45 -15.32
C MET A 26 36.18 16.27 -13.80
N GLY A 27 36.87 17.12 -13.04
CA GLY A 27 36.81 17.11 -11.58
C GLY A 27 35.41 17.37 -11.03
N ALA A 28 34.71 18.37 -11.58
CA ALA A 28 33.34 18.70 -11.18
C ALA A 28 32.36 17.54 -11.43
N VAL A 29 32.47 16.88 -12.59
CA VAL A 29 31.61 15.73 -12.92
C VAL A 29 31.85 14.57 -11.96
N LEU A 30 33.11 14.24 -11.64
CA LEU A 30 33.42 13.16 -10.70
C LEU A 30 32.88 13.44 -9.29
N VAL A 31 32.99 14.68 -8.81
CA VAL A 31 32.43 15.07 -7.51
C VAL A 31 30.90 14.97 -7.52
N MET A 32 30.24 15.44 -8.58
CA MET A 32 28.78 15.36 -8.70
C MET A 32 28.29 13.92 -8.71
N VAL A 33 28.93 13.03 -9.47
CA VAL A 33 28.60 11.60 -9.48
C VAL A 33 28.85 10.97 -8.12
N GLY A 34 29.97 11.29 -7.47
CA GLY A 34 30.28 10.82 -6.11
C GLY A 34 29.20 11.20 -5.10
N MET A 35 28.76 12.46 -5.12
CA MET A 35 27.67 12.95 -4.26
C MET A 35 26.34 12.25 -4.57
N HIS A 36 26.03 12.04 -5.86
CA HIS A 36 24.79 11.38 -6.26
C HIS A 36 24.74 9.91 -5.80
N VAL A 37 25.87 9.19 -5.94
CA VAL A 37 26.00 7.80 -5.47
C VAL A 37 25.90 7.72 -3.95
N ASP A 38 26.56 8.63 -3.23
CA ASP A 38 26.51 8.67 -1.77
C ASP A 38 25.08 8.91 -1.24
N ASN A 39 24.39 9.91 -1.79
CA ASN A 39 23.01 10.20 -1.45
C ASN A 39 22.08 9.01 -1.74
N THR A 40 22.24 8.38 -2.90
CA THR A 40 21.43 7.22 -3.30
C THR A 40 21.71 6.01 -2.40
N THR A 41 22.97 5.78 -2.04
CA THR A 41 23.37 4.70 -1.14
C THR A 41 22.80 4.89 0.26
N ARG A 42 22.84 6.13 0.77
CA ARG A 42 22.25 6.49 2.06
C ARG A 42 20.74 6.27 2.06
N ALA A 43 20.04 6.76 1.05
CA ALA A 43 18.59 6.56 0.89
C ALA A 43 18.23 5.06 0.82
N THR A 44 18.98 4.28 0.03
CA THR A 44 18.77 2.83 -0.11
C THR A 44 18.99 2.09 1.21
N THR A 45 20.00 2.48 1.98
CA THR A 45 20.30 1.86 3.28
C THR A 45 19.18 2.11 4.28
N THR A 46 18.63 3.33 4.30
CA THR A 46 17.49 3.61 5.17
C THR A 46 16.24 2.84 4.72
N LEU A 47 15.94 2.82 3.42
CA LEU A 47 14.81 2.07 2.87
C LEU A 47 14.89 0.58 3.22
N LYS A 48 16.08 -0.04 3.10
CA LYS A 48 16.30 -1.43 3.51
C LYS A 48 16.03 -1.67 4.99
N GLY A 49 16.38 -0.71 5.86
CA GLY A 49 16.07 -0.76 7.27
C GLY A 49 14.57 -0.81 7.54
N ASN A 50 13.79 0.06 6.88
CA ASN A 50 12.34 0.07 7.02
C ASN A 50 11.71 -1.20 6.45
N ILE A 51 12.16 -1.69 5.29
CA ILE A 51 11.66 -2.94 4.72
C ILE A 51 11.90 -4.10 5.71
N ALA A 52 13.09 -4.20 6.29
CA ALA A 52 13.39 -5.25 7.24
C ALA A 52 12.52 -5.18 8.51
N LEU A 53 12.12 -3.98 8.92
CA LEU A 53 11.33 -3.74 10.12
C LEU A 53 9.83 -3.91 9.87
N GLU A 54 9.27 -3.27 8.85
CA GLU A 54 7.83 -3.20 8.59
C GLU A 54 7.28 -4.43 7.84
N SER A 55 8.06 -5.01 6.92
CA SER A 55 7.65 -6.17 6.11
C SER A 55 7.14 -7.36 6.94
N PRO A 56 7.80 -7.83 8.01
CA PRO A 56 7.29 -8.97 8.77
C PRO A 56 5.92 -8.69 9.41
N TYR A 57 5.67 -7.48 9.92
CA TYR A 57 4.37 -7.13 10.51
C TYR A 57 3.28 -7.07 9.44
N ALA A 58 3.56 -6.45 8.29
CA ALA A 58 2.61 -6.39 7.19
C ALA A 58 2.31 -7.77 6.60
N ALA A 59 3.34 -8.61 6.40
CA ALA A 59 3.20 -9.94 5.82
C ALA A 59 2.43 -10.89 6.75
N ASN A 60 2.68 -10.82 8.06
CA ASN A 60 2.02 -11.67 9.05
C ASN A 60 0.69 -11.09 9.56
N ARG A 61 0.31 -9.89 9.11
CA ARG A 61 -0.87 -9.15 9.59
C ARG A 61 -0.84 -8.93 11.11
N GLU A 62 0.35 -8.68 11.64
CA GLU A 62 0.56 -8.47 13.07
C GLU A 62 0.15 -7.04 13.44
N LYS A 63 -0.79 -6.93 14.38
CA LYS A 63 -1.44 -5.66 14.74
C LYS A 63 -0.77 -4.96 15.91
N THR A 64 0.08 -5.69 16.63
CA THR A 64 0.71 -5.26 17.86
C THR A 64 2.22 -5.28 17.69
N TYR A 65 2.88 -4.26 18.20
CA TYR A 65 4.34 -4.19 18.22
C TYR A 65 4.78 -3.66 19.58
N ASN A 66 6.03 -3.92 19.97
CA ASN A 66 6.60 -3.27 21.14
C ASN A 66 7.23 -1.95 20.69
N ASP A 67 6.86 -0.86 21.34
CA ASP A 67 7.47 0.45 21.09
C ASP A 67 8.93 0.51 21.60
N ALA A 68 9.60 1.65 21.42
CA ALA A 68 10.98 1.83 21.89
C ALA A 68 11.14 1.73 23.42
N ALA A 69 10.05 1.88 24.18
CA ALA A 69 10.03 1.69 25.62
C ALA A 69 9.71 0.24 26.03
N GLY A 70 9.50 -0.66 25.06
CA GLY A 70 9.12 -2.04 25.29
C GLY A 70 7.65 -2.23 25.69
N VAL A 71 6.81 -1.22 25.48
CA VAL A 71 5.39 -1.26 25.78
C VAL A 71 4.63 -1.76 24.54
N PRO A 72 3.66 -2.69 24.71
CA PRO A 72 2.81 -3.12 23.61
C PRO A 72 1.98 -1.95 23.09
N ALA A 73 2.16 -1.62 21.81
CA ALA A 73 1.39 -0.67 21.04
C ALA A 73 0.59 -1.40 19.96
N THR A 74 -0.52 -0.81 19.52
CA THR A 74 -1.35 -1.33 18.42
C THR A 74 -1.22 -0.40 17.22
N LEU A 75 -1.16 -1.00 16.03
CA LEU A 75 -1.11 -0.24 14.78
C LEU A 75 -2.36 0.61 14.58
N PRO A 76 -2.21 1.84 14.06
CA PRO A 76 -3.35 2.65 13.68
C PRO A 76 -4.14 1.93 12.58
N LYS A 77 -5.47 2.01 12.69
CA LYS A 77 -6.38 1.46 11.69
C LYS A 77 -7.32 2.51 11.14
N THR A 78 -7.70 2.34 9.88
CA THR A 78 -8.76 3.10 9.21
C THR A 78 -9.74 2.12 8.59
N ASP A 79 -11.04 2.38 8.72
CA ASP A 79 -12.07 1.57 8.08
C ASP A 79 -12.06 1.86 6.56
N GLU A 80 -12.09 0.81 5.75
CA GLU A 80 -12.11 0.85 4.28
C GLU A 80 -13.17 -0.11 3.74
N ASP A 81 -13.84 0.28 2.66
CA ASP A 81 -14.81 -0.56 1.96
C ASP A 81 -14.11 -1.37 0.85
N VAL A 82 -14.21 -2.70 0.93
CA VAL A 82 -13.73 -3.62 -0.09
C VAL A 82 -14.92 -4.10 -0.91
N ILE A 83 -14.95 -3.72 -2.17
CA ILE A 83 -15.98 -4.16 -3.12
C ILE A 83 -15.46 -5.42 -3.82
N VAL A 84 -16.17 -6.54 -3.66
CA VAL A 84 -15.85 -7.81 -4.31
C VAL A 84 -16.99 -8.24 -5.23
N ASP A 85 -16.66 -8.92 -6.31
CA ASP A 85 -17.67 -9.58 -7.14
C ASP A 85 -18.26 -10.75 -6.35
N CYS A 86 -19.58 -10.76 -6.15
CA CYS A 86 -20.24 -11.87 -5.49
C CYS A 86 -20.34 -13.05 -6.47
N ALA A 87 -19.36 -13.95 -6.43
CA ALA A 87 -19.39 -15.16 -7.23
C ALA A 87 -20.63 -16.00 -6.88
N GLY A 88 -21.37 -16.46 -7.90
CA GLY A 88 -22.49 -17.39 -7.75
C GLY A 88 -23.87 -16.79 -7.54
N ILE A 89 -24.00 -15.45 -7.60
CA ILE A 89 -25.30 -14.76 -7.48
C ILE A 89 -25.79 -14.16 -8.81
N SER A 90 -25.10 -14.45 -9.92
CA SER A 90 -25.56 -14.06 -11.26
C SER A 90 -26.66 -15.01 -11.72
N GLY A 91 -27.85 -14.48 -12.00
CA GLY A 91 -28.99 -15.28 -12.38
C GLY A 91 -30.32 -14.55 -12.19
N ASP A 92 -31.38 -15.27 -12.54
CA ASP A 92 -32.74 -14.82 -12.37
C ASP A 92 -33.30 -15.31 -11.04
N TYR A 93 -33.79 -14.37 -10.23
CA TYR A 93 -34.36 -14.64 -8.91
C TYR A 93 -35.80 -14.15 -8.84
N ILE A 94 -36.62 -14.85 -8.07
CA ILE A 94 -38.00 -14.44 -7.80
C ILE A 94 -37.98 -13.61 -6.51
N GLN A 95 -38.34 -12.33 -6.62
CA GLN A 95 -38.56 -11.45 -5.47
C GLN A 95 -40.06 -11.27 -5.23
N TYR A 96 -40.52 -11.59 -4.02
CA TYR A 96 -41.91 -11.33 -3.61
C TYR A 96 -42.08 -9.86 -3.24
N VAL A 97 -43.17 -9.25 -3.72
CA VAL A 97 -43.46 -7.83 -3.49
C VAL A 97 -44.01 -7.65 -2.08
N THR A 98 -43.44 -6.74 -1.30
CA THR A 98 -43.95 -6.32 0.01
C THR A 98 -44.56 -4.92 -0.03
N ASN A 99 -45.51 -4.64 0.86
CA ASN A 99 -46.06 -3.30 1.05
C ASN A 99 -45.20 -2.46 2.01
N ALA A 100 -45.59 -1.20 2.25
CA ALA A 100 -44.85 -0.29 3.14
C ALA A 100 -44.73 -0.76 4.60
N SER A 101 -45.58 -1.70 5.02
CA SER A 101 -45.54 -2.34 6.35
C SER A 101 -44.79 -3.69 6.36
N GLY A 102 -44.13 -4.06 5.26
CA GLY A 102 -43.31 -5.27 5.14
C GLY A 102 -44.09 -6.58 4.91
N GLN A 103 -45.40 -6.52 4.68
CA GLN A 103 -46.22 -7.71 4.41
C GLN A 103 -46.24 -8.04 2.91
N TYR A 104 -46.22 -9.33 2.57
CA TYR A 104 -46.30 -9.78 1.18
C TYR A 104 -47.63 -9.40 0.53
N VAL A 105 -47.57 -8.86 -0.68
CA VAL A 105 -48.73 -8.52 -1.49
C VAL A 105 -49.26 -9.79 -2.17
N THR A 106 -50.58 -9.98 -2.16
CA THR A 106 -51.25 -11.13 -2.79
C THR A 106 -52.03 -10.66 -4.01
N GLU A 107 -52.00 -11.45 -5.09
CA GLU A 107 -52.75 -11.19 -6.32
C GLU A 107 -54.21 -11.67 -6.22
N ALA A 108 -55.04 -11.22 -7.18
CA ALA A 108 -56.42 -11.67 -7.32
C ALA A 108 -56.46 -13.15 -7.71
N GLY A 109 -56.46 -14.02 -6.71
CA GLY A 109 -56.27 -15.47 -6.86
C GLY A 109 -55.61 -16.13 -5.65
N GLY A 110 -55.12 -15.35 -4.67
CA GLY A 110 -54.56 -15.89 -3.42
C GLY A 110 -53.07 -16.25 -3.50
N HIS A 111 -52.43 -16.07 -4.65
CA HIS A 111 -50.98 -16.25 -4.81
C HIS A 111 -50.20 -14.98 -4.46
N LEU A 112 -49.02 -15.14 -3.89
CA LEU A 112 -48.13 -14.01 -3.60
C LEU A 112 -47.65 -13.36 -4.90
N LYS A 113 -47.71 -12.04 -4.96
CA LYS A 113 -47.19 -11.26 -6.07
C LYS A 113 -45.67 -11.36 -6.08
N SER A 114 -45.10 -11.70 -7.23
CA SER A 114 -43.65 -11.79 -7.40
C SER A 114 -43.18 -11.10 -8.68
N THR A 115 -41.94 -10.60 -8.67
CA THR A 115 -41.24 -10.10 -9.84
C THR A 115 -39.96 -10.92 -10.05
N GLN A 116 -39.59 -11.12 -11.31
CA GLN A 116 -38.29 -11.69 -11.66
C GLN A 116 -37.24 -10.57 -11.66
N ILE A 117 -36.12 -10.79 -10.97
CA ILE A 117 -34.99 -9.87 -10.93
C ILE A 117 -33.78 -10.60 -11.49
N HIS A 118 -33.15 -9.99 -12.49
CA HIS A 118 -31.92 -10.47 -13.07
C HIS A 118 -30.74 -9.75 -12.41
N TYR A 119 -29.89 -10.49 -11.71
CA TYR A 119 -28.61 -9.96 -11.23
C TYR A 119 -27.52 -10.31 -12.24
N ASN A 120 -26.88 -9.28 -12.81
CA ASN A 120 -25.73 -9.44 -13.67
C ASN A 120 -24.50 -8.88 -12.95
N ASN A 121 -23.56 -9.76 -12.60
CA ASN A 121 -22.32 -9.44 -11.87
C ASN A 121 -22.55 -8.59 -10.61
N PRO A 122 -23.31 -9.10 -9.63
CA PRO A 122 -23.54 -8.36 -8.40
C PRO A 122 -22.23 -8.17 -7.64
N THR A 123 -22.05 -6.98 -7.07
CA THR A 123 -20.93 -6.65 -6.18
C THR A 123 -21.39 -6.63 -4.72
N CYS A 124 -20.54 -7.13 -3.83
CA CYS A 124 -20.73 -7.19 -2.40
C CYS A 124 -19.75 -6.21 -1.76
N THR A 125 -20.23 -5.33 -0.90
CA THR A 125 -19.36 -4.47 -0.08
C THR A 125 -19.04 -5.19 1.23
N MET A 126 -17.76 -5.35 1.51
CA MET A 126 -17.23 -5.84 2.78
C MET A 126 -16.52 -4.69 3.49
N VAL A 127 -16.74 -4.55 4.79
CA VAL A 127 -15.98 -3.58 5.61
C VAL A 127 -14.65 -4.22 5.99
N ALA A 128 -13.55 -3.50 5.86
CA ALA A 128 -12.22 -3.95 6.21
C ALA A 128 -11.48 -2.93 7.07
N ASP A 129 -10.68 -3.42 8.02
CA ASP A 129 -9.71 -2.62 8.74
C ASP A 129 -8.42 -2.56 7.91
N LYS A 130 -7.97 -1.34 7.60
CA LYS A 130 -6.67 -1.08 6.98
C LYS A 130 -5.67 -0.68 8.06
N TYR A 131 -4.61 -1.46 8.19
CA TYR A 131 -3.51 -1.21 9.11
C TYR A 131 -2.30 -0.65 8.38
N GLN A 132 -1.59 0.27 9.03
CA GLN A 132 -0.37 0.89 8.52
C GLN A 132 0.81 0.54 9.42
N THR A 133 1.94 0.14 8.85
CA THR A 133 3.13 -0.27 9.62
C THR A 133 4.14 0.86 9.84
N LYS A 134 3.94 2.03 9.23
CA LYS A 134 4.85 3.18 9.34
C LYS A 134 5.20 3.54 10.79
N ASP A 135 4.21 3.51 11.69
CA ASP A 135 4.39 3.83 13.10
C ASP A 135 5.42 2.93 13.79
N ILE A 136 5.64 1.70 13.31
CA ILE A 136 6.67 0.81 13.84
C ILE A 136 8.07 1.39 13.58
N ALA A 137 8.30 1.86 12.35
CA ALA A 137 9.58 2.46 11.97
C ALA A 137 9.82 3.78 12.69
N ASP A 138 8.80 4.64 12.76
CA ASP A 138 8.91 5.94 13.40
C ASP A 138 9.15 5.82 14.92
N ASN A 139 8.57 4.81 15.58
CA ASN A 139 8.76 4.59 17.02
C ASN A 139 10.09 3.88 17.34
N LEU A 140 10.48 2.84 16.59
CA LEU A 140 11.69 2.06 16.89
C LEU A 140 12.97 2.70 16.38
N LEU A 141 12.87 3.59 15.38
CA LEU A 141 14.00 4.29 14.79
C LEU A 141 13.65 5.79 14.66
N PRO A 142 13.59 6.58 15.74
CA PRO A 142 13.13 7.98 15.63
C PRO A 142 14.13 8.95 14.97
N SER A 143 15.35 8.50 14.63
CA SER A 143 16.49 9.38 14.31
C SER A 143 17.02 9.32 12.87
N ARG A 144 16.42 8.52 11.98
CA ARG A 144 16.84 8.49 10.56
C ARG A 144 15.80 9.22 9.72
N ASP A 145 16.23 9.78 8.61
CA ASP A 145 15.31 10.28 7.59
C ASP A 145 14.79 9.04 6.86
N HIS A 146 13.63 8.53 7.31
CA HIS A 146 13.21 7.16 7.03
C HIS A 146 12.77 6.92 5.59
N GLY A 147 12.61 7.95 4.76
CA GLY A 147 11.88 7.81 3.51
C GLY A 147 10.42 7.44 3.76
N ASP A 148 9.55 7.68 2.78
CA ASP A 148 8.11 7.54 2.98
C ASP A 148 7.59 6.12 2.65
N LEU A 149 8.27 5.10 3.20
CA LEU A 149 7.78 3.73 3.10
C LEU A 149 6.67 3.51 4.14
N ASN A 150 5.61 2.82 3.73
CA ASN A 150 4.51 2.44 4.60
C ASN A 150 3.87 1.18 4.03
N PHE A 151 4.19 0.01 4.59
CA PHE A 151 3.44 -1.19 4.23
C PHE A 151 2.06 -1.17 4.88
N GLN A 152 1.09 -1.72 4.15
CA GLN A 152 -0.31 -1.71 4.54
C GLN A 152 -0.90 -3.08 4.31
N PHE A 153 -1.81 -3.48 5.20
CA PHE A 153 -2.59 -4.69 5.02
C PHE A 153 -4.04 -4.45 5.40
N LEU A 154 -4.92 -5.22 4.77
CA LEU A 154 -6.36 -5.19 4.96
C LEU A 154 -6.82 -6.44 5.71
N GLU A 155 -7.77 -6.28 6.60
CA GLU A 155 -8.44 -7.36 7.30
C GLU A 155 -9.95 -7.18 7.23
N ILE A 156 -10.63 -8.14 6.62
CA ILE A 156 -12.08 -8.10 6.46
C ILE A 156 -12.74 -8.27 7.83
N GLN A 157 -13.64 -7.34 8.18
CA GLN A 157 -14.45 -7.46 9.38
C GLN A 157 -15.50 -8.56 9.19
N GLU A 158 -15.70 -9.40 10.19
CA GLU A 158 -16.75 -10.41 10.16
C GLU A 158 -18.12 -9.75 10.22
N VAL A 159 -19.01 -10.11 9.29
CA VAL A 159 -20.41 -9.69 9.33
C VAL A 159 -21.10 -10.47 10.46
N THR A 160 -21.40 -9.80 11.56
CA THR A 160 -22.23 -10.37 12.63
C THR A 160 -23.67 -10.50 12.11
N VAL A 161 -24.02 -11.65 11.55
CA VAL A 161 -25.42 -11.96 11.21
C VAL A 161 -26.17 -12.14 12.53
N PRO A 162 -27.22 -11.35 12.83
CA PRO A 162 -28.01 -11.55 14.04
C PRO A 162 -28.57 -12.97 14.01
N ALA A 163 -28.27 -13.75 15.06
CA ALA A 163 -28.79 -15.10 15.22
C ALA A 163 -30.32 -15.05 15.04
N SER A 164 -30.84 -15.76 14.03
CA SER A 164 -32.29 -15.84 13.83
C SER A 164 -32.88 -16.43 15.11
N ALA A 165 -33.76 -15.67 15.77
CA ALA A 165 -34.50 -16.16 16.92
C ALA A 165 -35.17 -17.49 16.55
N GLY A 166 -34.70 -18.58 17.14
CA GLY A 166 -35.31 -19.90 16.96
C GLY A 166 -36.77 -19.86 17.41
N PRO A 167 -37.65 -20.70 16.83
CA PRO A 167 -39.06 -20.71 17.17
C PRO A 167 -39.22 -21.03 18.66
N THR A 168 -39.79 -20.09 19.41
CA THR A 168 -40.16 -20.30 20.80
C THR A 168 -41.26 -21.35 20.83
N ALA A 169 -40.97 -22.52 21.39
CA ALA A 169 -41.96 -23.57 21.59
C ALA A 169 -43.06 -23.05 22.52
N ALA A 170 -44.28 -22.93 21.99
CA ALA A 170 -45.46 -22.67 22.78
C ALA A 170 -45.80 -23.92 23.60
N THR A 171 -45.61 -23.85 24.91
CA THR A 171 -46.10 -24.87 25.84
C THR A 171 -47.60 -24.64 26.05
N THR A 172 -48.41 -25.57 25.55
CA THR A 172 -49.83 -25.75 25.93
C THR A 172 -49.95 -26.47 27.26
#